data_AF-A0A3D8INC3-F1
#
_entry.id   AF-A0A3D8INC3-F1
#
_cell.length_a   1.000
_cell.length_b   1.000
_cell.length_c   1.000
_cell.angle_alpha   90.00
_cell.angle_beta   90.00
_cell.angle_gamma   90.00
#
_symmetry.space_group_name_H-M   'P 1'
#
loop_
_entity.id
_entity.type
_entity.pdbx_description
1 polymer ?
#
loop_
_entity_poly.entity_id
_entity_poly.type
_entity_poly.pdbx_seq_one_letter_code
_entity_poly.pdbx_strand_id
1 'polypeptide(L)'
;MSVTFKGNAVSLNGKTLNVGDNAPKVDLVAGDLSVKSVGGASGKFQIINVVPSLDTGVCATQTRTFNQKAASLSNAEVFVISLDLPFAQGRFCSTEGIDKVSALSDFRAKAFGEAYGVVLAGSPLEGLLTRAVFVVDPNGKIVYKEIVSEVTNEPNYDAALAAVK
;
A
#
# COMPACT_ATOMS: atom_id res chain seq x y z
N MET A 1 -13.34 8.69 7.02
CA MET A 1 -13.12 7.40 7.72
C MET A 1 -12.20 7.67 8.90
N SER A 2 -12.15 6.78 9.90
CA SER A 2 -11.22 6.92 11.04
C SER A 2 -10.58 5.60 11.39
N VAL A 3 -9.36 5.67 11.91
CA VAL A 3 -8.59 4.57 12.49
C VAL A 3 -8.10 5.00 13.88
N THR A 4 -7.40 4.13 14.59
CA THR A 4 -6.68 4.48 15.81
C THR A 4 -5.18 4.44 15.60
N PHE A 5 -4.46 5.28 16.34
CA PHE A 5 -3.02 5.17 16.52
C PHE A 5 -2.71 5.12 18.01
N LYS A 6 -2.24 3.96 18.48
CA LYS A 6 -2.05 3.67 19.92
C LYS A 6 -3.33 3.95 20.72
N GLY A 7 -4.48 3.54 20.18
CA GLY A 7 -5.80 3.75 20.79
C GLY A 7 -6.40 5.16 20.66
N ASN A 8 -5.67 6.14 20.13
CA ASN A 8 -6.21 7.49 19.89
C ASN A 8 -6.85 7.57 18.51
N ALA A 9 -8.02 8.18 18.39
CA ALA A 9 -8.70 8.34 17.12
C ALA A 9 -7.89 9.23 16.15
N VAL A 10 -7.80 8.79 14.89
CA VAL A 10 -7.12 9.49 13.79
C VAL A 10 -8.05 9.51 12.59
N SER A 11 -8.19 10.68 11.97
CA SER A 11 -9.02 10.83 10.77
C SER A 11 -8.24 10.48 9.51
N LEU A 12 -8.96 10.00 8.49
CA LEU A 12 -8.42 9.76 7.16
C LEU A 12 -9.00 10.75 6.15
N ASN A 13 -8.11 11.39 5.39
CA ASN A 13 -8.43 12.30 4.29
C ASN A 13 -8.41 11.56 2.95
N GLY A 14 -9.18 12.10 1.99
CA GLY A 14 -9.27 11.60 0.61
C GLY A 14 -10.57 10.86 0.33
N LYS A 15 -10.61 10.17 -0.81
CA LYS A 15 -11.82 9.50 -1.32
C LYS A 15 -12.04 8.14 -0.69
N THR A 16 -13.25 7.87 -0.20
CA THR A 16 -13.65 6.52 0.20
C THR A 16 -13.87 5.65 -1.04
N LEU A 17 -13.08 4.59 -1.18
CA LEU A 17 -13.26 3.53 -2.18
C LEU A 17 -13.89 2.28 -1.56
N ASN A 18 -14.63 1.49 -2.34
CA ASN A 18 -15.23 0.23 -1.91
C ASN A 18 -14.89 -0.91 -2.87
N VAL A 19 -15.11 -2.15 -2.42
CA VAL A 19 -15.06 -3.32 -3.31
C VAL A 19 -16.10 -3.15 -4.43
N GLY A 20 -15.69 -3.39 -5.67
CA GLY A 20 -16.48 -3.17 -6.90
C GLY A 20 -16.22 -1.83 -7.61
N ASP A 21 -15.60 -0.87 -6.93
CA ASP A 21 -15.22 0.40 -7.54
C ASP A 21 -14.06 0.24 -8.52
N ASN A 22 -13.96 1.16 -9.48
CA ASN A 22 -12.76 1.28 -10.31
C ASN A 22 -11.62 1.84 -9.46
N ALA A 23 -10.49 1.12 -9.41
CA ALA A 23 -9.28 1.58 -8.75
C ALA A 23 -8.70 2.81 -9.49
N PRO A 24 -8.54 3.96 -8.83
CA PRO A 24 -7.89 5.12 -9.46
C PRO A 24 -6.49 4.77 -9.97
N LYS A 25 -6.17 5.15 -11.21
CA LYS A 25 -4.81 5.01 -11.72
C LYS A 25 -3.96 6.18 -11.23
N VAL A 26 -2.84 5.88 -10.58
CA VAL A 26 -1.96 6.87 -9.96
C VAL A 26 -0.51 6.60 -10.34
N ASP A 27 0.21 7.67 -10.67
CA ASP A 27 1.65 7.63 -10.96
C ASP A 27 2.48 7.85 -9.70
N LEU A 28 3.37 6.91 -9.42
CA LEU A 28 4.24 6.88 -8.24
C LEU A 28 5.70 6.79 -8.65
N VAL A 29 6.60 7.03 -7.70
CA VAL A 29 8.05 7.09 -7.96
C VAL A 29 8.75 5.84 -7.45
N ALA A 30 9.46 5.13 -8.33
CA ALA A 30 10.24 3.96 -7.98
C ALA A 30 11.64 4.32 -7.45
N GLY A 31 12.39 3.32 -6.98
CA GLY A 31 13.74 3.47 -6.41
C GLY A 31 14.76 4.16 -7.32
N ASP A 32 14.64 3.98 -8.64
CA ASP A 32 15.45 4.61 -9.68
C ASP A 32 14.92 5.99 -10.13
N LEU A 33 13.94 6.53 -9.42
CA LEU A 33 13.21 7.76 -9.70
C LEU A 33 12.33 7.74 -10.96
N SER A 34 12.22 6.58 -11.62
CA SER A 34 11.27 6.38 -12.71
C SER A 34 9.82 6.44 -12.20
N VAL A 35 8.89 6.68 -13.12
CA VAL A 35 7.46 6.72 -12.82
C VAL A 35 6.85 5.35 -13.08
N LYS A 36 6.06 4.85 -12.13
CA LYS A 36 5.27 3.63 -12.28
C LYS A 36 3.82 3.90 -11.92
N SER A 37 2.89 3.53 -12.80
CA SER A 37 1.46 3.62 -12.52
C SER A 37 0.97 2.42 -11.71
N VAL A 38 0.08 2.68 -10.75
CA VAL A 38 -0.63 1.67 -9.95
C VAL A 38 -2.13 1.93 -10.03
N GLY A 39 -2.96 0.88 -9.94
CA GLY A 39 -4.40 0.94 -10.10
C GLY A 39 -4.82 0.90 -11.57
N GLY A 40 -6.12 1.10 -11.83
CA GLY A 40 -6.71 0.88 -13.16
C GLY A 40 -6.53 -0.54 -13.71
N ALA A 41 -6.94 -0.76 -14.95
CA ALA A 41 -6.78 -2.04 -15.64
C ALA A 41 -5.33 -2.24 -16.09
N SER A 42 -4.77 -3.41 -15.83
CA SER A 42 -3.38 -3.76 -16.20
C SER A 42 -3.24 -5.16 -16.81
N GLY A 43 -4.33 -5.95 -16.88
CA GLY A 43 -4.29 -7.35 -17.29
C GLY A 43 -3.73 -8.32 -16.25
N LYS A 44 -3.32 -7.81 -15.07
CA LYS A 44 -2.83 -8.60 -13.93
C LYS A 44 -3.53 -8.17 -12.65
N PHE A 45 -3.52 -9.04 -11.63
CA PHE A 45 -3.87 -8.59 -10.29
C PHE A 45 -2.80 -7.64 -9.75
N GLN A 46 -3.22 -6.67 -8.95
CA GLN A 46 -2.33 -5.76 -8.24
C GLN A 46 -2.64 -5.86 -6.75
N ILE A 47 -1.70 -6.35 -5.94
CA ILE A 47 -1.77 -6.29 -4.48
C ILE A 47 -1.03 -5.03 -4.05
N ILE A 48 -1.76 -4.07 -3.49
CA ILE A 48 -1.25 -2.77 -3.11
C ILE A 48 -1.19 -2.68 -1.59
N ASN A 49 0.01 -2.83 -1.04
CA ASN A 49 0.28 -2.71 0.38
C ASN A 49 0.63 -1.27 0.73
N VAL A 50 -0.15 -0.66 1.60
CA VAL A 50 0.05 0.72 2.03
C VAL A 50 0.59 0.70 3.45
N VAL A 51 1.68 1.43 3.69
CA VAL A 51 2.32 1.51 5.00
C VAL A 51 2.62 2.98 5.36
N PRO A 52 2.61 3.34 6.66
CA PRO A 52 3.01 4.68 7.08
C PRO A 52 4.46 5.02 6.71
N SER A 53 5.38 4.11 7.03
CA SER A 53 6.81 4.21 6.69
C SER A 53 7.47 2.83 6.79
N LEU A 54 8.21 2.42 5.76
CA LEU A 54 8.96 1.16 5.71
C LEU A 54 10.02 1.04 6.80
N ASP A 55 10.49 2.16 7.36
CA ASP A 55 11.58 2.23 8.34
C ASP A 55 11.10 1.97 9.79
N THR A 56 10.08 1.12 9.96
CA THR A 56 9.53 0.74 11.26
C THR A 56 9.25 -0.76 11.33
N GLY A 57 9.39 -1.37 12.52
CA GLY A 57 9.37 -2.83 12.68
C GLY A 57 8.14 -3.53 12.09
N VAL A 58 6.93 -2.97 12.26
CA VAL A 58 5.69 -3.58 11.73
C VAL A 58 5.61 -3.49 10.20
N CYS A 59 6.04 -2.36 9.62
CA CYS A 59 6.07 -2.19 8.17
C CYS A 59 7.08 -3.12 7.50
N ALA A 60 8.21 -3.36 8.18
CA ALA A 60 9.22 -4.30 7.74
C ALA A 60 8.65 -5.72 7.68
N THR A 61 7.99 -6.18 8.75
CA THR A 61 7.32 -7.49 8.79
C THR A 61 6.27 -7.62 7.68
N GLN A 62 5.42 -6.60 7.50
CA GLN A 62 4.40 -6.62 6.44
C GLN A 62 5.02 -6.79 5.05
N THR A 63 6.08 -6.05 4.77
CA THR A 63 6.75 -6.10 3.46
C THR A 63 7.44 -7.44 3.22
N ARG A 64 8.13 -7.99 4.24
CA ARG A 64 8.74 -9.33 4.15
C ARG A 64 7.70 -10.42 3.90
N THR A 65 6.58 -10.40 4.63
CA THR A 65 5.50 -11.38 4.49
C THR A 65 4.92 -11.38 3.08
N PHE A 66 4.59 -10.18 2.55
CA PHE A 66 4.11 -10.09 1.17
C PHE A 66 5.18 -10.46 0.14
N ASN A 67 6.45 -10.12 0.36
CA ASN A 67 7.54 -10.51 -0.54
C ASN A 67 7.70 -12.02 -0.65
N GLN A 68 7.62 -12.74 0.47
CA GLN A 68 7.68 -14.21 0.49
C GLN A 68 6.47 -14.82 -0.24
N LYS A 69 5.27 -14.32 0.04
CA LYS A 69 4.03 -14.86 -0.55
C LYS A 69 3.88 -14.48 -2.04
N ALA A 70 4.41 -13.33 -2.47
CA ALA A 70 4.40 -12.85 -3.86
C ALA A 70 5.04 -13.85 -4.83
N ALA A 71 6.07 -14.59 -4.41
CA ALA A 71 6.73 -15.58 -5.25
C ALA A 71 5.81 -16.72 -5.72
N SER A 72 4.70 -16.96 -5.00
CA SER A 72 3.73 -18.01 -5.34
C SER A 72 2.59 -17.54 -6.27
N LEU A 73 2.52 -16.24 -6.58
CA LEU A 73 1.45 -15.66 -7.39
C LEU A 73 1.87 -15.58 -8.86
N SER A 74 1.20 -16.33 -9.73
CA SER A 74 1.56 -16.42 -11.15
C SER A 74 1.07 -15.23 -12.01
N ASN A 75 0.01 -14.54 -11.60
CA ASN A 75 -0.57 -13.40 -12.34
C ASN A 75 -0.85 -12.18 -11.45
N ALA A 76 0.06 -11.86 -10.54
CA ALA A 76 -0.07 -10.69 -9.67
C ALA A 76 1.22 -9.87 -9.60
N GLU A 77 1.06 -8.56 -9.49
CA GLU A 77 2.11 -7.63 -9.12
C GLU A 77 1.87 -7.18 -7.68
N VAL A 78 2.93 -7.16 -6.87
CA VAL A 78 2.84 -6.74 -5.48
C VAL A 78 3.60 -5.43 -5.32
N PHE A 79 2.92 -4.45 -4.75
CA PHE A 79 3.42 -3.10 -4.50
C PHE A 79 3.46 -2.84 -3.01
N VAL A 80 4.46 -2.09 -2.56
CA VAL A 80 4.44 -1.43 -1.26
C VAL A 80 4.55 0.07 -1.47
N ILE A 81 3.59 0.82 -0.91
CA ILE A 81 3.45 2.25 -1.09
C ILE A 81 3.58 2.94 0.26
N SER A 82 4.45 3.93 0.32
CA SER A 82 4.63 4.82 1.46
C SER A 82 4.99 6.23 0.99
N LEU A 83 5.21 7.13 1.96
CA LEU A 83 5.75 8.47 1.70
C LEU A 83 7.24 8.58 1.98
N ASP A 84 7.91 7.46 2.31
CA ASP A 84 9.36 7.43 2.39
C ASP A 84 9.94 7.78 1.02
N LEU A 85 11.04 8.53 1.00
CA LEU A 85 11.71 8.83 -0.26
C LEU A 85 12.23 7.54 -0.92
N PRO A 86 12.29 7.47 -2.26
CA PRO A 86 12.78 6.30 -2.99
C PRO A 86 14.13 5.75 -2.48
N PHE A 87 15.00 6.64 -1.99
CA PHE A 87 16.29 6.28 -1.42
C PHE A 87 16.17 5.45 -0.12
N ALA A 88 15.23 5.80 0.75
CA ALA A 88 14.98 5.06 1.99
C ALA A 88 14.30 3.72 1.70
N GLN A 89 13.33 3.72 0.79
CA GLN A 89 12.68 2.49 0.32
C GLN A 89 13.69 1.51 -0.31
N GLY A 90 14.58 2.01 -1.17
CA GLY A 90 15.63 1.20 -1.81
C GLY A 90 16.64 0.63 -0.81
N ARG A 91 17.02 1.42 0.21
CA ARG A 91 17.89 0.95 1.31
C ARG A 91 17.22 -0.19 2.08
N PHE A 92 15.96 -0.01 2.45
CA PHE A 92 15.16 -1.03 3.12
C PHE A 92 15.10 -2.32 2.29
N CYS A 93 14.70 -2.24 1.01
CA CYS A 93 14.61 -3.41 0.15
C CYS A 93 15.94 -4.14 0.00
N SER A 94 17.05 -3.40 -0.10
CA SER A 94 18.39 -3.99 -0.21
C SER A 94 18.83 -4.71 1.06
N THR A 95 18.61 -4.10 2.23
CA THR A 95 18.95 -4.70 3.53
C THR A 95 18.11 -5.94 3.82
N GLU A 96 16.85 -5.93 3.38
CA GLU A 96 15.87 -6.95 3.72
C GLU A 96 15.71 -8.05 2.67
N GLY A 97 16.44 -7.96 1.55
CA GLY A 97 16.34 -8.93 0.45
C GLY A 97 14.97 -8.94 -0.23
N ILE A 98 14.34 -7.78 -0.38
CA ILE A 98 13.02 -7.63 -1.00
C ILE A 98 13.21 -7.42 -2.51
N ASP A 99 12.88 -8.45 -3.31
CA ASP A 99 13.04 -8.45 -4.77
C ASP A 99 11.75 -8.81 -5.53
N LYS A 100 10.70 -9.30 -4.84
CA LYS A 100 9.40 -9.66 -5.43
C LYS A 100 8.32 -8.59 -5.28
N VAL A 101 8.63 -7.51 -4.56
CA VAL A 101 7.73 -6.38 -4.33
C VAL A 101 8.33 -5.11 -4.92
N SER A 102 7.54 -4.35 -5.66
CA SER A 102 7.92 -3.00 -6.10
C SER A 102 7.62 -1.99 -4.98
N ALA A 103 8.66 -1.41 -4.38
CA ALA A 103 8.51 -0.28 -3.49
C ALA A 103 8.32 1.02 -4.28
N LEU A 104 7.26 1.77 -3.96
CA LEU A 104 6.86 2.99 -4.66
C LEU A 104 6.58 4.11 -3.67
N SER A 105 7.05 5.30 -3.99
CA SER A 105 6.92 6.49 -3.15
C SER A 105 5.85 7.43 -3.70
N ASP A 106 4.97 7.88 -2.81
CA ASP A 106 3.91 8.87 -3.10
C ASP A 106 4.35 10.31 -2.75
N PHE A 107 5.65 10.54 -2.55
CA PHE A 107 6.17 11.78 -1.94
C PHE A 107 5.89 13.06 -2.74
N ARG A 108 5.73 12.99 -4.06
CA ARG A 108 5.62 14.18 -4.92
C ARG A 108 4.32 14.95 -4.72
N ALA A 109 3.21 14.24 -4.56
CA ALA A 109 1.88 14.84 -4.58
C ALA A 109 0.88 14.21 -3.61
N LYS A 110 1.25 13.13 -2.88
CA LYS A 110 0.29 12.33 -2.10
C LYS A 110 -0.91 11.85 -2.93
N ALA A 111 -0.73 11.71 -4.25
CA ALA A 111 -1.81 11.48 -5.19
C ALA A 111 -2.48 10.13 -4.92
N PHE A 112 -1.70 9.11 -4.51
CA PHE A 112 -2.27 7.82 -4.13
C PHE A 112 -3.02 7.93 -2.82
N GLY A 113 -2.41 8.56 -1.82
CA GLY A 113 -3.02 8.79 -0.51
C GLY A 113 -4.40 9.44 -0.62
N GLU A 114 -4.51 10.51 -1.40
CA GLU A 114 -5.76 11.25 -1.61
C GLU A 114 -6.78 10.45 -2.43
N ALA A 115 -6.34 9.80 -3.51
CA ALA A 115 -7.22 9.03 -4.40
C ALA A 115 -7.79 7.78 -3.72
N TYR A 116 -7.05 7.18 -2.79
CA TYR A 116 -7.43 5.96 -2.06
C TYR A 116 -7.98 6.22 -0.65
N GLY A 117 -7.96 7.47 -0.18
CA GLY A 117 -8.56 7.86 1.11
C GLY A 117 -7.77 7.34 2.30
N VAL A 118 -6.44 7.35 2.21
CA VAL A 118 -5.53 6.74 3.19
C VAL A 118 -4.56 7.73 3.83
N VAL A 119 -4.74 9.04 3.67
CA VAL A 119 -3.87 10.04 4.34
C VAL A 119 -4.30 10.24 5.78
N LEU A 120 -3.39 10.06 6.75
CA LEU A 120 -3.63 10.30 8.17
C LEU A 120 -3.71 11.82 8.45
N ALA A 121 -4.67 12.21 9.28
CA ALA A 121 -4.89 13.59 9.72
C ALA A 121 -5.22 13.66 11.22
N GLY A 122 -4.71 14.70 11.91
CA GLY A 122 -4.99 14.91 13.33
C GLY A 122 -4.24 13.97 14.27
N SER A 123 -3.01 13.56 13.90
CA SER A 123 -2.15 12.72 14.74
C SER A 123 -0.67 13.10 14.56
N PRO A 124 0.25 12.60 15.40
CA PRO A 124 1.70 12.77 15.17
C PRO A 124 2.20 12.18 13.83
N LEU A 125 1.40 11.31 13.21
CA LEU A 125 1.67 10.73 11.89
C LEU A 125 0.94 11.48 10.75
N GLU A 126 0.43 12.68 11.02
CA GLU A 126 -0.26 13.49 10.02
C GLU A 126 0.57 13.65 8.74
N GLY A 127 -0.11 13.53 7.62
CA GLY A 127 0.50 13.57 6.31
C GLY A 127 1.12 12.25 5.86
N LEU A 128 1.28 11.24 6.72
CA LEU A 128 1.64 9.88 6.29
C LEU A 128 0.42 9.10 5.79
N LEU A 129 0.65 7.91 5.26
CA LEU A 129 -0.42 6.99 4.86
C LEU A 129 -0.81 6.08 6.03
N THR A 130 -2.08 5.73 6.17
CA THR A 130 -2.52 4.67 7.08
C THR A 130 -2.14 3.31 6.53
N ARG A 131 -2.07 2.30 7.40
CA ARG A 131 -1.88 0.93 6.94
C ARG A 131 -3.15 0.40 6.28
N ALA A 132 -3.00 -0.08 5.06
CA ALA A 132 -4.10 -0.60 4.26
C ALA A 132 -3.61 -1.62 3.24
N VAL A 133 -4.54 -2.43 2.73
CA VAL A 133 -4.32 -3.34 1.62
C VAL A 133 -5.48 -3.21 0.63
N PHE A 134 -5.14 -3.05 -0.64
CA PHE A 134 -6.12 -3.12 -1.74
C PHE A 134 -5.69 -4.22 -2.71
N VAL A 135 -6.65 -4.98 -3.22
CA VAL A 135 -6.41 -5.88 -4.37
C VAL A 135 -7.26 -5.39 -5.53
N VAL A 136 -6.59 -5.16 -6.65
CA VAL A 136 -7.19 -4.75 -7.91
C VAL A 136 -7.12 -5.91 -8.89
N ASP A 137 -8.22 -6.22 -9.56
CA ASP A 137 -8.29 -7.26 -10.57
C ASP A 137 -7.70 -6.81 -11.94
N PRO A 138 -7.54 -7.73 -12.91
CA PRO A 138 -7.04 -7.39 -14.24
C PRO A 138 -7.83 -6.30 -14.98
N ASN A 139 -9.11 -6.14 -14.67
CA ASN A 139 -10.02 -5.16 -15.28
C ASN A 139 -10.00 -3.80 -14.55
N GLY A 140 -9.21 -3.67 -13.48
CA GLY A 140 -9.10 -2.43 -12.71
C GLY A 140 -10.16 -2.27 -11.63
N LYS A 141 -10.84 -3.33 -11.23
CA LYS A 141 -11.82 -3.33 -10.12
C LYS A 141 -11.17 -3.66 -8.80
N ILE A 142 -11.56 -2.97 -7.74
CA ILE A 142 -11.16 -3.32 -6.38
C ILE A 142 -11.94 -4.57 -5.97
N VAL A 143 -11.25 -5.68 -5.74
CA VAL A 143 -11.84 -6.96 -5.31
C VAL A 143 -11.60 -7.24 -3.83
N TYR A 144 -10.65 -6.53 -3.21
CA TYR A 144 -10.42 -6.56 -1.77
C TYR A 144 -9.98 -5.17 -1.29
N LYS A 145 -10.44 -4.80 -0.10
CA LYS A 145 -10.05 -3.60 0.62
C LYS A 145 -9.99 -3.89 2.10
N GLU A 146 -8.89 -3.51 2.72
CA GLU A 146 -8.73 -3.46 4.16
C GLU A 146 -8.07 -2.14 4.54
N ILE A 147 -8.71 -1.37 5.42
CA ILE A 147 -8.07 -0.27 6.15
C ILE A 147 -7.89 -0.79 7.56
N VAL A 148 -6.65 -0.92 8.02
CA VAL A 148 -6.38 -1.51 9.35
C VAL A 148 -6.89 -0.56 10.42
N SER A 149 -7.72 -1.07 11.33
CA SER A 149 -8.42 -0.25 12.34
C SER A 149 -7.46 0.41 13.33
N GLU A 150 -6.33 -0.22 13.63
CA GLU A 150 -5.23 0.34 14.43
C GLU A 150 -3.95 0.37 13.58
N VAL A 151 -3.37 1.55 13.43
CA VAL A 151 -2.20 1.80 12.58
C VAL A 151 -0.97 1.01 13.02
N THR A 152 -0.89 0.50 14.25
CA THR A 152 0.21 -0.38 14.69
C THR A 152 -0.01 -1.86 14.42
N ASN A 153 -1.20 -2.28 13.99
CA ASN A 153 -1.50 -3.70 13.72
C ASN A 153 -1.11 -4.09 12.29
N GLU A 154 -0.98 -5.39 12.04
CA GLU A 154 -0.78 -5.97 10.71
C GLU A 154 -2.12 -6.16 9.98
N PRO A 155 -2.14 -6.15 8.64
CA PRO A 155 -3.33 -6.46 7.86
C PRO A 155 -3.59 -7.98 7.82
N ASN A 156 -4.76 -8.38 7.33
CA ASN A 156 -5.10 -9.77 7.07
C ASN A 156 -4.51 -10.24 5.73
N TYR A 157 -3.26 -10.71 5.77
CA TYR A 157 -2.53 -11.20 4.60
C TYR A 157 -3.27 -12.29 3.82
N ASP A 158 -3.84 -13.26 4.52
CA ASP A 158 -4.46 -14.43 3.88
C ASP A 158 -5.74 -14.05 3.17
N ALA A 159 -6.53 -13.12 3.75
CA ALA A 159 -7.72 -12.59 3.09
C ALA A 159 -7.37 -11.78 1.83
N ALA A 160 -6.31 -10.98 1.86
CA ALA A 160 -5.83 -10.26 0.68
C ALA A 160 -5.37 -11.20 -0.43
N LEU A 161 -4.62 -12.26 -0.09
CA LEU A 161 -4.12 -13.22 -1.07
C LEU A 161 -5.23 -14.10 -1.64
N ALA A 162 -6.21 -14.49 -0.83
CA ALA A 162 -7.38 -15.26 -1.29
C ALA A 162 -8.27 -14.47 -2.28
N ALA A 163 -8.10 -13.14 -2.37
CA ALA A 163 -8.79 -12.31 -3.35
C ALA A 163 -8.16 -12.37 -4.76
N VAL A 164 -6.92 -12.87 -4.87
CA VAL A 164 -6.28 -13.18 -6.16
C VAL A 164 -6.74 -14.57 -6.59
N LYS A 165 -7.64 -14.63 -7.57
CA LYS A 165 -8.26 -15.87 -8.07
C LYS A 165 -7.94 -16.13 -9.53
#